data_AF-F0W0P3-F1
#
_entry.id   AF-F0W0P3-F1
#
_cell.length_a   1.000
_cell.length_b   1.000
_cell.length_c   1.000
_cell.angle_alpha   90.00
_cell.angle_beta   90.00
_cell.angle_gamma   90.00
#
_symmetry.space_group_name_H-M   'P 1'
#
loop_
_entity.id
_entity.type
_entity.pdbx_description
1 polymer ?
#
loop_
_entity_poly.entity_id
_entity_poly.type
_entity_poly.pdbx_seq_one_letter_code
_entity_poly.pdbx_strand_id
1 'polypeptide(L)'
;MYDITGNKVLMEVAVEDAESLSYHRFCEQYIERNRPVRIINITQGWSCSSSWKDVTGSLNYEYLLEMYGEELVPIVEGQTESHETHSRTLVNFREYLQQVESQAVGLKYLKDWHFFQCCQKRGFKPEYTTPIFFQDDWLNWWSDQKEALHQRSDDYRFLYFGPAGSWTPMHHDVLCSYSWSVNICGRKRWLLFAPEDVM
;
A
#
# COMPACT_ATOMS: atom_id res chain seq x y z
N MET A 1 3.45 -24.79 0.62
CA MET A 1 2.99 -26.19 0.83
C MET A 1 2.66 -26.94 -0.46
N TYR A 2 3.18 -28.16 -0.62
CA TYR A 2 2.78 -29.11 -1.65
C TYR A 2 1.97 -30.24 -1.00
N ASP A 3 0.96 -30.79 -1.69
CA ASP A 3 0.26 -31.96 -1.17
C ASP A 3 1.13 -33.22 -1.32
N ILE A 4 0.62 -34.34 -0.80
CA ILE A 4 1.27 -35.66 -0.90
C ILE A 4 1.48 -36.14 -2.35
N THR A 5 0.94 -35.43 -3.34
CA THR A 5 1.09 -35.70 -4.78
C THR A 5 2.05 -34.73 -5.47
N GLY A 6 2.67 -33.80 -4.72
CA GLY A 6 3.61 -32.83 -5.26
C GLY A 6 2.93 -31.64 -5.96
N ASN A 7 1.63 -31.42 -5.76
CA ASN A 7 0.93 -30.26 -6.29
C ASN A 7 1.03 -29.08 -5.35
N LYS A 8 1.28 -27.88 -5.89
CA LYS A 8 1.35 -26.64 -5.10
C LYS A 8 -0.03 -26.37 -4.49
N VAL A 9 -0.13 -26.50 -3.17
CA VAL A 9 -1.34 -26.16 -2.41
C VAL A 9 -1.39 -24.66 -2.28
N LEU A 10 -2.32 -24.04 -3.01
CA LEU A 10 -2.69 -22.64 -2.79
C LEU A 10 -3.50 -22.61 -1.49
N MET A 11 -2.92 -22.04 -0.43
CA MET A 11 -3.68 -21.78 0.78
C MET A 11 -4.65 -20.64 0.48
N GLU A 12 -5.94 -20.91 0.67
CA GLU A 12 -6.96 -19.87 0.54
C GLU A 12 -6.81 -18.88 1.72
N VAL A 13 -6.68 -17.59 1.40
CA VAL A 13 -6.59 -16.54 2.41
C VAL A 13 -7.97 -16.31 3.00
N ALA A 14 -8.09 -16.37 4.32
CA ALA A 14 -9.35 -16.11 5.02
C ALA A 14 -9.90 -14.72 4.65
N VAL A 15 -11.22 -14.62 4.54
CA VAL A 15 -11.92 -13.37 4.23
C VAL A 15 -12.81 -13.01 5.41
N GLU A 16 -12.61 -11.83 5.98
CA GLU A 16 -13.35 -11.32 7.12
C GLU A 16 -13.99 -9.97 6.77
N ASP A 17 -15.14 -9.67 7.35
CA ASP A 17 -15.77 -8.36 7.22
C ASP A 17 -15.36 -7.44 8.37
N ALA A 18 -14.90 -6.23 8.06
CA ALA A 18 -14.48 -5.23 9.04
C ALA A 18 -15.57 -4.89 10.06
N GLU A 19 -16.85 -5.00 9.71
CA GLU A 19 -17.98 -4.71 10.61
C GLU A 19 -18.17 -5.81 11.67
N SER A 20 -17.84 -7.06 11.34
CA SER A 20 -18.08 -8.23 12.20
C SER A 20 -16.83 -8.76 12.92
N LEU A 21 -15.63 -8.44 12.40
CA LEU A 21 -14.37 -8.85 12.98
C LEU A 21 -14.00 -7.92 14.14
N SER A 22 -13.90 -8.46 15.35
CA SER A 22 -13.40 -7.69 16.50
C SER A 22 -11.88 -7.64 16.54
N TYR A 23 -11.32 -6.60 17.17
CA TYR A 23 -9.87 -6.46 17.36
C TYR A 23 -9.25 -7.68 18.04
N HIS A 24 -9.86 -8.16 19.13
CA HIS A 24 -9.40 -9.34 19.85
C HIS A 24 -9.34 -10.59 18.95
N ARG A 25 -10.41 -10.86 18.19
CA ARG A 25 -10.42 -12.00 17.26
C ARG A 25 -9.37 -11.83 16.16
N PHE A 26 -9.18 -10.61 15.68
CA PHE A 26 -8.15 -10.31 14.69
C PHE A 26 -6.75 -10.67 15.23
N CYS A 27 -6.43 -10.26 16.46
CA CYS A 27 -5.16 -10.59 17.10
C CYS A 27 -4.98 -12.11 17.28
N GLU A 28 -5.94 -12.78 17.91
CA GLU A 28 -5.88 -14.21 18.27
C GLU A 28 -5.82 -15.13 17.03
N GLN A 29 -6.57 -14.79 15.97
CA GLN A 29 -6.72 -15.66 14.79
C GLN A 29 -5.66 -15.40 13.72
N TYR A 30 -5.17 -14.16 13.61
CA TYR A 30 -4.31 -13.74 12.50
C TYR A 30 -2.93 -13.27 12.96
N ILE A 31 -2.85 -12.28 13.85
CA ILE A 31 -1.55 -11.70 14.28
C ILE A 31 -0.71 -12.72 15.04
N GLU A 32 -1.24 -13.31 16.13
CA GLU A 32 -0.50 -14.25 16.97
C GLU A 32 -0.09 -15.52 16.23
N ARG A 33 -0.85 -15.88 15.18
CA ARG A 33 -0.63 -17.07 14.37
C ARG A 33 0.17 -16.81 13.10
N ASN A 34 0.56 -15.55 12.85
CA ASN A 34 1.21 -15.09 11.62
C ASN A 34 0.48 -15.56 10.35
N ARG A 35 -0.85 -15.38 10.31
CA ARG A 35 -1.69 -15.81 9.19
C ARG A 35 -2.21 -14.60 8.40
N PRO A 36 -2.10 -14.60 7.06
CA PRO A 36 -2.68 -13.55 6.25
C PRO A 36 -4.21 -13.60 6.28
N VAL A 37 -4.84 -12.44 6.20
CA VAL A 37 -6.30 -12.28 6.13
C VAL A 37 -6.65 -11.15 5.16
N ARG A 38 -7.72 -11.32 4.39
CA ARG A 38 -8.32 -10.28 3.57
C ARG A 38 -9.53 -9.70 4.27
N ILE A 39 -9.43 -8.46 4.73
CA ILE A 39 -10.53 -7.77 5.38
C ILE A 39 -11.29 -6.93 4.34
N ILE A 40 -12.59 -7.17 4.18
CA ILE A 40 -13.48 -6.40 3.29
C ILE A 40 -14.21 -5.29 4.04
N ASN A 41 -14.78 -4.34 3.32
CA ASN A 41 -15.55 -3.21 3.86
C ASN A 41 -14.77 -2.30 4.85
N ILE A 42 -13.43 -2.35 4.82
CA ILE A 42 -12.57 -1.62 5.75
C ILE A 42 -12.46 -0.11 5.45
N THR A 43 -12.82 0.32 4.24
CA THR A 43 -12.65 1.72 3.79
C THR A 43 -13.88 2.58 3.99
N GLN A 44 -14.87 2.11 4.76
CA GLN A 44 -16.05 2.89 5.10
C GLN A 44 -15.63 4.21 5.77
N GLY A 45 -16.14 5.33 5.23
CA GLY A 45 -15.80 6.68 5.72
C GLY A 45 -14.49 7.27 5.20
N TRP A 46 -13.70 6.55 4.41
CA TRP A 46 -12.52 7.11 3.74
C TRP A 46 -12.95 7.91 2.50
N SER A 47 -12.61 9.20 2.44
CA SER A 47 -13.00 10.03 1.30
C SER A 47 -12.36 9.55 -0.01
N CYS A 48 -11.16 8.97 0.04
CA CYS A 48 -10.49 8.38 -1.12
C CYS A 48 -11.30 7.25 -1.78
N SER A 49 -12.18 6.58 -1.03
CA SER A 49 -13.09 5.56 -1.58
C SER A 49 -14.16 6.14 -2.51
N SER A 50 -14.31 7.46 -2.56
CA SER A 50 -15.21 8.18 -3.47
C SER A 50 -14.47 9.21 -4.34
N SER A 51 -13.53 9.97 -3.78
CA SER A 51 -12.88 11.08 -4.49
C SER A 51 -11.89 10.60 -5.55
N TRP A 52 -11.17 9.52 -5.28
CA TRP A 52 -10.17 8.97 -6.21
C TRP A 52 -10.78 8.11 -7.32
N LYS A 53 -12.09 7.90 -7.28
CA LYS A 53 -12.83 7.15 -8.29
C LYS A 53 -13.80 8.05 -9.06
N ASP A 54 -13.86 7.84 -10.36
CA ASP A 54 -14.88 8.45 -11.20
C ASP A 54 -16.22 7.70 -11.08
N VAL A 55 -17.23 8.17 -11.82
CA VAL A 55 -18.57 7.56 -11.85
C VAL A 55 -18.58 6.12 -12.40
N THR A 56 -17.51 5.68 -13.08
CA THR A 56 -17.35 4.33 -13.60
C THR A 56 -16.63 3.41 -12.61
N GLY A 57 -16.10 3.95 -11.52
CA GLY A 57 -15.24 3.24 -10.58
C GLY A 57 -13.77 3.16 -11.01
N SER A 58 -13.40 3.83 -12.11
CA SER A 58 -12.02 4.01 -12.56
C SER A 58 -11.37 5.17 -11.82
N LEU A 59 -10.10 5.47 -12.05
CA LEU A 59 -9.43 6.60 -11.40
C LEU A 59 -10.08 7.94 -11.78
N ASN A 60 -10.27 8.81 -10.79
CA ASN A 60 -10.65 10.20 -11.01
C ASN A 60 -9.41 11.05 -11.30
N TYR A 61 -9.01 11.11 -12.57
CA TYR A 61 -7.83 11.86 -13.00
C TYR A 61 -7.94 13.36 -12.70
N GLU A 62 -9.10 13.96 -12.92
CA GLU A 62 -9.34 15.40 -12.69
C GLU A 62 -9.09 15.77 -11.23
N TYR A 63 -9.71 15.05 -10.29
CA TYR A 63 -9.52 15.29 -8.86
C TYR A 63 -8.06 15.09 -8.41
N LEU A 64 -7.42 14.00 -8.85
CA LEU A 64 -6.04 13.70 -8.48
C LEU A 64 -5.06 14.75 -9.02
N LEU A 65 -5.29 15.27 -10.24
CA LEU A 65 -4.52 16.35 -10.84
C LEU A 65 -4.74 17.70 -10.15
N GLU A 66 -5.97 17.99 -9.73
CA GLU A 66 -6.31 19.22 -8.99
C GLU A 66 -5.66 19.21 -7.60
N MET A 67 -5.80 18.11 -6.87
CA MET A 67 -5.34 18.04 -5.49
C MET A 67 -3.84 17.83 -5.36
N TYR A 68 -3.26 16.95 -6.17
CA TYR A 68 -1.89 16.43 -5.99
C TYR A 68 -0.99 16.64 -7.21
N GLY A 69 -1.47 17.24 -8.29
CA GLY A 69 -0.71 17.34 -9.55
C GLY A 69 0.66 18.03 -9.41
N GLU A 70 0.80 18.96 -8.48
CA GLU A 70 2.05 19.70 -8.25
C GLU A 70 3.05 18.98 -7.33
N GLU A 71 2.69 17.82 -6.78
CA GLU A 71 3.57 17.04 -5.90
C GLU A 71 4.73 16.41 -6.69
N LEU A 72 5.90 16.36 -6.05
CA LEU A 72 7.01 15.53 -6.53
C LEU A 72 6.88 14.13 -5.93
N VAL A 73 6.78 13.12 -6.79
CA VAL A 73 6.53 11.74 -6.41
C VAL A 73 7.70 10.82 -6.79
N PRO A 74 8.03 9.81 -5.97
CA PRO A 74 9.07 8.85 -6.25
C PRO A 74 8.61 7.82 -7.30
N ILE A 75 9.31 7.78 -8.43
CA ILE A 75 9.07 6.81 -9.52
C ILE A 75 10.24 5.84 -9.61
N VAL A 76 9.91 4.55 -9.78
CA VAL A 76 10.85 3.46 -10.08
C VAL A 76 10.48 2.75 -11.39
N GLU A 77 11.46 2.14 -12.05
CA GLU A 77 11.21 1.29 -13.22
C GLU A 77 10.73 -0.10 -12.79
N GLY A 78 9.58 -0.55 -13.27
CA GLY A 78 8.91 -1.78 -12.79
C GLY A 78 9.42 -3.12 -13.34
N GLN A 79 10.67 -3.20 -13.83
CA GLN A 79 11.20 -4.40 -14.53
C GLN A 79 12.48 -5.02 -13.96
N THR A 80 13.11 -4.49 -12.91
CA THR A 80 14.41 -5.01 -12.48
C THR A 80 14.28 -6.02 -11.34
N GLU A 81 14.74 -7.25 -11.59
CA GLU A 81 14.79 -8.36 -10.63
C GLU A 81 15.83 -8.16 -9.50
N SER A 82 16.66 -7.11 -9.55
CA SER A 82 17.72 -6.89 -8.58
C SER A 82 17.27 -6.00 -7.40
N HIS A 83 17.61 -6.45 -6.19
CA HIS A 83 17.45 -5.73 -4.92
C HIS A 83 18.36 -4.50 -4.78
N GLU A 84 19.13 -4.16 -5.83
CA GLU A 84 20.11 -3.08 -5.81
C GLU A 84 19.40 -1.74 -6.03
N THR A 85 19.53 -0.87 -5.02
CA THR A 85 19.28 0.57 -5.02
C THR A 85 18.63 1.11 -6.31
N HIS A 86 17.32 0.93 -6.40
CA HIS A 86 16.51 1.47 -7.49
C HIS A 86 16.86 2.96 -7.67
N SER A 87 17.19 3.38 -8.89
CA SER A 87 17.22 4.80 -9.25
C SER A 87 15.80 5.34 -9.08
N ARG A 88 15.51 5.88 -7.89
CA ARG A 88 14.29 6.61 -7.62
C ARG A 88 14.46 7.99 -8.20
N THR A 89 13.59 8.35 -9.13
CA THR A 89 13.53 9.71 -9.65
C THR A 89 12.32 10.40 -9.08
N LEU A 90 12.50 11.65 -8.64
CA LEU A 90 11.38 12.49 -8.27
C LEU A 90 10.84 13.12 -9.56
N VAL A 91 9.57 12.87 -9.84
CA VAL A 91 8.86 13.37 -11.03
C VAL A 91 7.63 14.13 -10.57
N ASN A 92 7.21 15.14 -11.32
CA ASN A 92 5.96 15.84 -11.06
C ASN A 92 4.76 14.89 -11.26
N PHE A 93 3.84 14.84 -10.29
CA PHE A 93 2.73 13.88 -10.30
C PHE A 93 1.78 14.11 -11.47
N ARG A 94 1.55 15.36 -11.89
CA ARG A 94 0.74 15.67 -13.08
C ARG A 94 1.34 15.06 -14.33
N GLU A 95 2.64 15.22 -14.57
CA GLU A 95 3.31 14.64 -15.72
C GLU A 95 3.22 13.10 -15.72
N TYR A 96 3.43 12.48 -14.56
CA TYR A 96 3.31 11.03 -14.40
C TYR A 96 1.88 10.54 -14.64
N LEU A 97 0.89 11.20 -14.04
CA LEU A 97 -0.51 10.80 -14.13
C LEU A 97 -1.06 10.96 -15.56
N GLN A 98 -0.64 11.99 -16.29
CA GLN A 98 -0.95 12.15 -17.72
C GLN A 98 -0.35 11.03 -18.59
N GLN A 99 0.86 10.57 -18.28
CA GLN A 99 1.46 9.41 -18.96
C GLN A 99 0.71 8.11 -18.64
N VAL A 100 0.17 7.97 -17.43
CA VAL A 100 -0.66 6.82 -17.05
C VAL A 100 -1.98 6.82 -17.82
N GLU A 101 -2.65 7.97 -17.87
CA GLU A 101 -3.92 8.14 -18.61
C GLU A 101 -3.76 7.85 -20.11
N SER A 102 -2.68 8.36 -20.72
CA SER A 102 -2.35 8.13 -22.13
C SER A 102 -1.68 6.78 -22.41
N GLN A 103 -1.45 5.94 -21.39
CA GLN A 103 -0.75 4.65 -21.47
C GLN A 103 0.70 4.74 -21.99
N ALA A 104 1.30 5.93 -21.99
CA ALA A 104 2.68 6.17 -22.40
C ALA A 104 3.71 5.89 -21.30
N VAL A 105 3.27 5.67 -20.06
CA VAL A 105 4.12 5.51 -18.86
C VAL A 105 4.95 4.21 -18.84
N GLY A 106 4.61 3.22 -19.67
CA GLY A 106 5.25 1.91 -19.66
C GLY A 106 5.00 1.18 -18.33
N LEU A 107 6.07 0.78 -17.64
CA LEU A 107 6.01 0.08 -16.34
C LEU A 107 6.54 0.92 -15.19
N LYS A 108 6.66 2.24 -15.37
CA LYS A 108 7.06 3.14 -14.29
C LYS A 108 6.03 3.14 -13.17
N TYR A 109 6.51 2.89 -11.96
CA TYR A 109 5.71 2.65 -10.77
C TYR A 109 5.99 3.72 -9.73
N LEU A 110 4.96 4.43 -9.29
CA LEU A 110 5.05 5.27 -8.10
C LEU A 110 5.09 4.35 -6.87
N LYS A 111 6.25 4.31 -6.22
CA LYS A 111 6.54 3.36 -5.14
C LYS A 111 7.07 4.09 -3.91
N ASP A 112 6.56 3.72 -2.74
CA ASP A 112 6.98 4.25 -1.44
C ASP A 112 6.77 5.77 -1.32
N TRP A 113 5.66 6.31 -1.84
CA TRP A 113 5.35 7.73 -1.63
C TRP A 113 4.79 7.97 -0.23
N HIS A 114 5.49 8.79 0.55
CA HIS A 114 5.09 9.25 1.89
C HIS A 114 3.91 10.22 1.84
N PHE A 115 2.75 9.73 1.39
CA PHE A 115 1.55 10.52 1.16
C PHE A 115 1.01 11.15 2.46
N PHE A 116 1.13 10.45 3.58
CA PHE A 116 0.72 10.97 4.89
C PHE A 116 1.51 12.24 5.26
N GLN A 117 2.84 12.20 5.15
CA GLN A 117 3.69 13.37 5.35
C GLN A 117 3.42 14.49 4.34
N CYS A 118 3.20 14.15 3.07
CA CYS A 118 2.81 15.13 2.05
C CYS A 118 1.55 15.90 2.48
N CYS A 119 0.53 15.19 2.95
CA CYS A 119 -0.68 15.80 3.48
C CYS A 119 -0.38 16.71 4.69
N GLN A 120 0.38 16.23 5.67
CA GLN A 120 0.75 17.03 6.85
C GLN A 120 1.51 18.31 6.49
N LYS A 121 2.51 18.21 5.61
CA LYS A 121 3.31 19.36 5.13
C LYS A 121 2.44 20.42 4.43
N ARG A 122 1.35 20.00 3.78
CA ARG A 122 0.37 20.87 3.14
C ARG A 122 -0.76 21.34 4.06
N GLY A 123 -0.82 20.86 5.30
CA GLY A 123 -1.92 21.12 6.22
C GLY A 123 -3.22 20.43 5.82
N PHE A 124 -3.15 19.37 5.02
CA PHE A 124 -4.29 18.58 4.60
C PHE A 124 -4.52 17.42 5.55
N LYS A 125 -5.79 17.05 5.72
CA LYS A 125 -6.14 15.77 6.36
C LYS A 125 -5.98 14.65 5.32
N PRO A 126 -5.26 13.56 5.62
CA PRO A 126 -5.24 12.39 4.75
C PRO A 126 -6.65 11.86 4.49
N GLU A 127 -6.90 11.40 3.27
CA GLU A 127 -8.21 10.90 2.81
C GLU A 127 -8.56 9.48 3.30
N TYR A 128 -7.73 8.95 4.20
CA TYR A 128 -7.91 7.67 4.89
C TYR A 128 -7.58 7.81 6.37
N THR A 129 -7.99 6.83 7.16
CA THR A 129 -7.64 6.71 8.58
C THR A 129 -7.09 5.32 8.85
N THR A 130 -6.26 5.15 9.88
CA THR A 130 -5.80 3.82 10.27
C THR A 130 -6.97 3.01 10.85
N PRO A 131 -7.34 1.86 10.25
CA PRO A 131 -8.37 0.96 10.79
C PRO A 131 -8.01 0.46 12.18
N ILE A 132 -9.02 0.14 13.00
CA ILE A 132 -8.82 -0.29 14.39
C ILE A 132 -7.89 -1.51 14.55
N PHE A 133 -7.88 -2.39 13.55
CA PHE A 133 -7.01 -3.58 13.50
C PHE A 133 -5.51 -3.25 13.49
N PHE A 134 -5.15 -2.04 13.12
CA PHE A 134 -3.76 -1.64 12.88
C PHE A 134 -3.36 -0.43 13.72
N GLN A 135 -4.10 -0.11 14.79
CA GLN A 135 -3.84 1.07 15.63
C GLN A 135 -2.69 0.87 16.64
N ASP A 136 -2.33 -0.37 16.96
CA ASP A 136 -1.13 -0.70 17.75
C ASP A 136 0.14 -0.56 16.89
N ASP A 137 0.34 0.63 16.31
CA ASP A 137 1.37 0.97 15.33
C ASP A 137 2.59 1.58 16.01
N TRP A 138 3.41 0.72 16.61
CA TRP A 138 4.60 1.18 17.36
C TRP A 138 5.66 1.82 16.46
N LEU A 139 5.74 1.42 15.19
CA LEU A 139 6.70 1.98 14.24
C LEU A 139 6.36 3.43 13.92
N ASN A 140 5.11 3.73 13.55
CA ASN A 140 4.72 5.11 13.30
C ASN A 140 4.59 5.93 14.58
N TRP A 141 4.18 5.34 15.71
CA TRP A 141 4.22 6.04 17.00
C TRP A 141 5.64 6.53 17.34
N TRP A 142 6.64 5.68 17.14
CA TRP A 142 8.04 6.07 17.34
C TRP A 142 8.50 7.12 16.31
N SER A 143 8.13 6.94 15.04
CA SER A 143 8.52 7.86 13.98
C SER A 143 7.92 9.26 14.16
N ASP A 144 6.62 9.34 14.46
CA ASP A 144 5.89 10.58 14.69
C ASP A 144 6.48 11.36 15.89
N GLN A 145 6.96 10.67 16.93
CA GLN A 145 7.70 11.32 18.04
C GLN A 145 9.04 11.90 17.59
N LYS A 146 9.77 11.20 16.73
CA LYS A 146 11.04 11.72 16.19
C LYS A 146 10.83 12.92 15.29
N GLU A 147 9.73 12.96 14.55
CA GLU A 147 9.33 14.12 13.76
C GLU A 147 8.97 15.32 14.64
N ALA A 148 8.20 15.11 15.70
CA ALA A 148 7.87 16.17 16.67
C ALA A 148 9.13 16.76 17.35
N LEU A 149 10.20 15.98 17.44
CA LEU A 149 11.50 16.42 17.96
C LEU A 149 12.45 16.94 16.87
N HIS A 150 12.00 17.06 15.61
CA HIS A 150 12.79 17.44 14.43
C HIS A 150 14.05 16.57 14.20
N GLN A 151 14.01 15.30 14.64
CA GLN A 151 15.13 14.35 14.53
C GLN A 151 15.06 13.49 13.27
N ARG A 152 13.86 13.25 12.74
CA ARG A 152 13.60 12.46 11.53
C ARG A 152 12.25 12.85 10.94
N SER A 153 12.14 12.94 9.61
CA SER A 153 10.85 13.07 8.90
C SER A 153 10.73 11.84 8.03
N ASP A 154 10.22 10.76 8.62
CA ASP A 154 10.00 9.49 7.95
C ASP A 154 8.74 8.84 8.52
N ASP A 155 8.09 7.99 7.74
CA ASP A 155 6.92 7.24 8.18
C ASP A 155 6.76 5.97 7.37
N TYR A 156 6.09 4.97 7.96
CA TYR A 156 5.88 3.66 7.36
C TYR A 156 4.50 3.57 6.71
N ARG A 157 3.98 4.67 6.15
CA ARG A 157 2.70 4.72 5.44
C ARG A 157 2.94 5.18 4.00
N PHE A 158 2.76 4.25 3.07
CA PHE A 158 3.12 4.45 1.67
C PHE A 158 1.91 4.41 0.75
N LEU A 159 1.87 5.34 -0.20
CA LEU A 159 1.00 5.27 -1.36
C LEU A 159 1.75 4.60 -2.51
N TYR A 160 1.05 3.66 -3.15
CA TYR A 160 1.51 2.96 -4.35
C TYR A 160 0.55 3.23 -5.49
N PHE A 161 1.08 3.59 -6.65
CA PHE A 161 0.29 3.87 -7.83
C PHE A 161 1.05 3.39 -9.07
N GLY A 162 0.39 2.68 -9.97
CA GLY A 162 1.06 2.20 -11.17
C GLY A 162 0.13 1.71 -12.26
N PRO A 163 0.62 1.62 -13.50
CA PRO A 163 -0.10 1.02 -14.62
C PRO A 163 -0.24 -0.50 -14.43
N ALA A 164 -1.12 -1.10 -15.23
CA ALA A 164 -1.23 -2.54 -15.32
C ALA A 164 0.13 -3.19 -15.67
N GLY A 165 0.48 -4.27 -14.99
CA GLY A 165 1.76 -4.98 -15.19
C GLY A 165 2.90 -4.49 -14.28
N SER A 166 2.76 -3.33 -13.62
CA SER A 166 3.69 -2.94 -12.55
C SER A 166 3.61 -3.93 -11.37
N TRP A 167 4.75 -4.23 -10.76
CA TRP A 167 4.83 -5.22 -9.68
C TRP A 167 5.98 -4.90 -8.71
N THR A 168 5.91 -5.51 -7.52
CA THR A 168 6.98 -5.48 -6.53
C THR A 168 7.58 -6.88 -6.42
N PRO A 169 8.92 -7.04 -6.49
CA PRO A 169 9.58 -8.32 -6.25
C PRO A 169 9.20 -8.99 -4.95
N MET A 170 9.38 -10.31 -4.88
CA MET A 170 9.21 -11.08 -3.65
C MET A 170 10.15 -10.53 -2.57
N HIS A 171 9.61 -10.24 -1.39
CA HIS A 171 10.36 -9.71 -0.25
C HIS A 171 9.65 -10.06 1.05
N HIS A 172 10.33 -9.83 2.17
CA HIS A 172 9.71 -9.65 3.48
C HIS A 172 9.82 -8.17 3.87
N ASP A 173 8.89 -7.70 4.68
CA ASP A 173 8.91 -6.31 5.13
C ASP A 173 10.11 -6.02 6.04
N VAL A 174 10.59 -4.78 5.98
CA VAL A 174 11.72 -4.31 6.78
C VAL A 174 11.43 -4.48 8.28
N LEU A 175 12.48 -4.69 9.08
CA LEU A 175 12.37 -4.89 10.53
C LEU A 175 11.48 -6.08 10.95
N CYS A 176 11.18 -6.99 10.03
CA CYS A 176 10.24 -8.10 10.26
C CYS A 176 8.87 -7.61 10.76
N SER A 177 8.42 -6.44 10.31
CA SER A 177 7.13 -5.89 10.68
C SER A 177 5.98 -6.64 10.00
N TYR A 178 4.79 -6.57 10.58
CA TYR A 178 3.55 -6.83 9.85
C TYR A 178 3.22 -5.65 8.93
N SER A 179 2.50 -5.91 7.85
CA SER A 179 2.03 -4.90 6.91
C SER A 179 0.57 -5.12 6.55
N TRP A 180 -0.12 -4.02 6.23
CA TRP A 180 -1.47 -4.03 5.70
C TRP A 180 -1.52 -3.16 4.43
N SER A 181 -2.31 -3.59 3.44
CA SER A 181 -2.46 -2.88 2.18
C SER A 181 -3.93 -2.78 1.82
N VAL A 182 -4.38 -1.56 1.50
CA VAL A 182 -5.74 -1.30 1.04
C VAL A 182 -5.70 -0.86 -0.42
N ASN A 183 -6.45 -1.58 -1.26
CA ASN A 183 -6.52 -1.29 -2.70
C ASN A 183 -7.77 -0.44 -3.00
N ILE A 184 -7.58 0.83 -3.35
CA ILE A 184 -8.68 1.78 -3.63
C ILE A 184 -9.20 1.64 -5.08
N CYS A 185 -8.29 1.58 -6.05
CA CYS A 185 -8.61 1.49 -7.48
C CYS A 185 -7.87 0.32 -8.13
N GLY A 186 -8.48 -0.28 -9.17
CA GLY A 186 -7.87 -1.38 -9.91
C GLY A 186 -7.82 -2.70 -9.13
N ARG A 187 -6.90 -3.60 -9.51
CA ARG A 187 -6.74 -4.93 -8.91
C ARG A 187 -5.26 -5.30 -8.81
N LYS A 188 -4.87 -5.91 -7.69
CA LYS A 188 -3.53 -6.47 -7.47
C LYS A 188 -3.62 -7.98 -7.25
N ARG A 189 -2.64 -8.72 -7.79
CA ARG A 189 -2.46 -10.14 -7.51
C ARG A 189 -1.34 -10.28 -6.48
N TRP A 190 -1.61 -11.03 -5.43
CA TRP A 190 -0.66 -11.31 -4.35
C TRP A 190 -0.23 -12.76 -4.39
N LEU A 191 1.07 -13.00 -4.14
CA LEU A 191 1.63 -14.30 -3.86
C LEU A 191 2.28 -14.21 -2.49
N LEU A 192 1.84 -15.04 -1.56
CA LEU A 192 2.32 -15.09 -0.19
C LEU A 192 2.92 -16.48 0.05
N PHE A 193 4.06 -16.52 0.71
CA PHE A 193 4.72 -17.74 1.12
C PHE A 193 4.93 -17.66 2.63
N ALA A 194 4.64 -18.75 3.33
CA ALA A 194 4.93 -18.81 4.75
C ALA A 194 6.45 -18.71 4.97
N PRO A 195 6.95 -18.13 6.07
CA PRO A 195 8.39 -18.04 6.34
C PRO A 195 9.12 -19.40 6.22
N GLU A 196 8.45 -20.49 6.59
CA GLU A 196 8.93 -21.86 6.46
C GLU A 196 8.97 -22.42 5.03
N ASP A 197 8.26 -21.83 4.07
CA ASP A 197 8.24 -22.25 2.66
C ASP A 197 9.39 -21.64 1.83
N VAL A 198 10.17 -20.70 2.39
CA VAL A 198 11.23 -19.93 1.68
C VAL A 198 12.64 -20.30 2.18
N MET A 199 12.77 -21.33 3.02
CA MET A 199 14.05 -21.88 3.49
C MET A 199 14.53 -23.06 2.65
#